data_AF-A0A0Q7TMI4-F1
#
_entry.id   AF-A0A0Q7TMI4-F1
#
_cell.length_a   1.000
_cell.length_b   1.000
_cell.length_c   1.000
_cell.angle_alpha   90.00
_cell.angle_beta   90.00
_cell.angle_gamma   90.00
#
_symmetry.space_group_name_H-M   'P 1'
#
loop_
_entity.id
_entity.type
_entity.pdbx_description
1 polymer ?
#
loop_
_entity_poly.entity_id
_entity_poly.type
_entity_poly.pdbx_seq_one_letter_code
_entity_poly.pdbx_strand_id
1 'polypeptide(L)' 'MPTYVFHLHDGPSVPPREESVEATDLEQARDLAEMRLLLSSQFTHIEVLQDGEELLRLKRDGRTGS' A
#
# COMPACT_ATOMS: atom_id res chain seq x y z
N MET A 1 -15.59 11.27 0.36
CA MET A 1 -14.16 10.97 0.21
C MET A 1 -14.07 9.63 -0.50
N PRO A 2 -13.24 9.48 -1.54
CA PRO A 2 -13.04 8.18 -2.18
C PRO A 2 -12.52 7.14 -1.18
N THR A 3 -12.89 5.89 -1.42
CA THR A 3 -12.42 4.75 -0.64
C THR A 3 -11.43 3.96 -1.49
N TYR A 4 -10.26 3.74 -0.92
CA TYR A 4 -9.20 2.92 -1.51
C TYR A 4 -9.08 1.61 -0.73
N VAL A 5 -8.56 0.58 -1.39
CA VAL A 5 -8.25 -0.71 -0.78
C VAL A 5 -6.75 -0.92 -0.88
N PHE A 6 -6.11 -1.14 0.27
CA PHE A 6 -4.70 -1.52 0.32
C PHE A 6 -4.60 -3.03 0.38
N HIS A 7 -3.88 -3.62 -0.58
CA HIS A 7 -3.42 -5.00 -0.48
C HIS A 7 -2.03 -5.01 0.14
N LEU A 8 -1.94 -5.51 1.36
CA LEU A 8 -0.71 -5.58 2.14
C LEU A 8 -0.07 -6.96 1.95
N HIS A 9 1.05 -7.03 1.24
CA HIS A 9 1.73 -8.28 0.92
C HIS A 9 2.91 -8.55 1.85
N ASP A 10 2.92 -9.67 2.56
CA ASP A 10 4.01 -10.12 3.44
C ASP A 10 4.88 -11.24 2.82
N GLY A 11 4.54 -11.72 1.62
CA GLY A 11 5.33 -12.68 0.86
C GLY A 11 4.58 -13.27 -0.33
N PRO A 12 5.23 -14.12 -1.15
CA PRO A 12 4.62 -14.69 -2.37
C PRO A 12 3.63 -15.83 -2.11
N SER A 13 3.63 -16.40 -0.89
CA SER A 13 2.85 -17.60 -0.56
C SER A 13 1.63 -17.31 0.33
N VAL A 14 1.42 -16.04 0.68
CA VAL A 14 0.34 -15.61 1.57
C VAL A 14 -0.53 -14.63 0.78
N PRO A 15 -1.87 -14.83 0.77
CA PRO A 15 -2.78 -13.85 0.18
C PRO A 15 -2.59 -12.47 0.84
N PRO A 16 -2.67 -11.37 0.10
CA PRO A 16 -2.56 -10.05 0.69
C PRO A 16 -3.65 -9.81 1.72
N ARG A 17 -3.32 -9.07 2.77
CA ARG A 17 -4.32 -8.55 3.68
C ARG A 17 -4.94 -7.29 3.08
N GLU A 18 -6.25 -7.26 3.02
CA GLU A 18 -6.99 -6.08 2.57
C GLU A 18 -7.23 -5.10 3.73
N GLU A 19 -7.07 -3.81 3.47
CA GLU A 19 -7.38 -2.71 4.40
C GLU A 19 -8.06 -1.58 3.63
N SER A 20 -9.30 -1.25 3.98
CA SER A 20 -10.02 -0.11 3.36
C SER A 20 -9.61 1.20 4.03
N VAL A 21 -9.34 2.21 3.20
CA VAL A 21 -8.85 3.52 3.65
C VAL A 21 -9.64 4.62 2.95
N GLU A 22 -10.17 5.55 3.74
CA GLU A 22 -10.74 6.78 3.20
C GLU A 22 -9.61 7.80 3.00
N ALA A 23 -9.52 8.34 1.79
CA ALA A 23 -8.59 9.41 1.46
C ALA A 23 -9.28 10.45 0.59
N THR A 24 -8.68 11.63 0.46
CA THR A 24 -9.20 12.75 -0.32
C THR A 24 -8.91 12.54 -1.80
N ASP A 25 -7.75 11.98 -2.11
CA ASP A 25 -7.25 11.69 -3.44
C ASP A 25 -6.21 10.54 -3.38
N LEU A 26 -5.66 10.20 -4.55
CA LEU A 26 -4.66 9.15 -4.70
C LEU A 26 -3.32 9.50 -4.04
N GLU A 27 -2.97 10.79 -3.95
CA GLU A 27 -1.73 11.24 -3.32
C GLU A 27 -1.78 11.00 -1.81
N GLN A 28 -2.89 11.37 -1.17
CA GLN A 28 -3.11 11.07 0.25
C GLN A 28 -3.18 9.55 0.49
N ALA A 29 -3.81 8.78 -0.40
CA ALA A 29 -3.82 7.32 -0.30
C ALA A 29 -2.41 6.73 -0.40
N ARG A 30 -1.57 7.28 -1.28
CA ARG A 30 -0.15 6.90 -1.40
C ARG A 30 0.61 7.17 -0.10
N ASP A 31 0.49 8.36 0.47
CA ASP A 31 1.18 8.73 1.71
C ASP A 31 0.82 7.78 2.87
N LEU A 32 -0.47 7.43 2.98
CA LEU A 32 -0.96 6.47 3.98
C LEU A 32 -0.39 5.06 3.75
N ALA A 33 -0.30 4.62 2.50
CA ALA A 33 0.29 3.33 2.15
C ALA A 33 1.82 3.32 2.40
N GLU A 34 2.55 4.39 2.07
CA GLU A 34 3.96 4.54 2.41
C GLU A 34 4.19 4.48 3.92
N MET A 35 3.37 5.20 4.71
CA MET A 35 3.41 5.12 6.17
C MET A 35 3.17 3.68 6.67
N ARG A 36 2.26 2.94 6.03
CA ARG A 36 1.98 1.54 6.41
C ARG A 36 3.16 0.61 6.16
N LEU A 37 3.86 0.77 5.03
CA LEU A 37 5.12 0.07 4.73
C LEU A 37 6.25 0.43 5.70
N LEU A 38 6.32 1.69 6.12
CA LEU A 38 7.34 2.15 7.07
C LEU A 38 7.10 1.60 8.49
N LEU A 39 5.85 1.58 8.94
CA LEU A 39 5.46 1.17 10.30
C LEU A 39 5.50 -0.34 10.51
N SER A 40 5.27 -1.15 9.46
CA SER A 40 5.32 -2.59 9.58
C SER A 40 6.34 -3.21 8.64
N SER A 41 7.41 -3.75 9.24
CA SER A 41 8.47 -4.39 8.47
C SER A 41 8.08 -5.72 7.84
N GLN A 42 6.91 -6.26 8.17
CA GLN A 42 6.42 -7.52 7.63
C GLN A 42 6.00 -7.39 6.16
N PHE A 43 5.55 -6.20 5.74
CA PHE A 43 5.05 -5.99 4.40
C PHE A 43 6.20 -5.68 3.44
N THR A 44 6.21 -6.39 2.33
CA THR A 44 7.19 -6.27 1.25
C THR A 44 6.79 -5.18 0.25
N HIS A 45 5.48 -5.08 -0.01
CA HIS A 45 4.88 -4.09 -0.88
C HIS A 45 3.40 -3.92 -0.55
N ILE A 46 2.84 -2.80 -1.00
CA ILE A 46 1.41 -2.49 -0.91
C ILE A 46 0.92 -2.12 -2.30
N GLU A 47 -0.22 -2.67 -2.69
CA GLU A 47 -0.99 -2.21 -3.85
C GLU A 47 -2.14 -1.34 -3.36
N VAL A 48 -2.40 -0.23 -4.03
CA VAL A 48 -3.53 0.65 -3.73
C VAL A 48 -4.50 0.54 -4.89
N LEU A 49 -5.72 0.11 -4.56
CA LEU A 49 -6.78 -0.14 -5.50
C LEU A 49 -7.94 0.83 -5.28
N GLN A 50 -8.64 1.16 -6.35
CA GLN A 50 -9.93 1.85 -6.31
C GLN A 50 -10.90 1.11 -7.23
N ASP A 51 -12.08 0.78 -6.72
CA ASP A 51 -13.10 0.02 -7.49
C ASP A 51 -12.57 -1.29 -8.11
N GLY A 52 -11.58 -1.92 -7.45
CA GLY A 52 -10.93 -3.15 -7.89
C GLY A 52 -9.79 -2.96 -8.91
N GLU A 53 -9.50 -1.73 -9.31
CA GLU A 53 -8.38 -1.40 -10.22
C GLU A 53 -7.14 -0.98 -9.43
N GLU A 54 -5.98 -1.59 -9.71
CA GLU A 54 -4.68 -1.18 -9.15
C GLU A 54 -4.28 0.19 -9.73
N LEU A 55 -4.25 1.21 -8.86
CA LEU A 55 -3.85 2.57 -9.24
C LEU A 55 -2.35 2.81 -9.05
N LEU A 56 -1.77 2.19 -8.01
CA LEU A 56 -0.32 2.23 -7.77
C LEU A 56 0.13 1.05 -6.91
N ARG A 57 1.44 0.76 -7.01
CA ARG A 57 2.13 -0.22 -6.19
C ARG A 57 3.37 0.40 -5.56
N LEU A 58 3.48 0.31 -4.25
CA LEU A 58 4.62 0.77 -3.47
C LEU A 58 5.42 -0.43 -3.00
N LYS A 59 6.72 -0.44 -3.28
CA LYS A 59 7.64 -1.42 -2.71
C LYS A 59 8.43 -0.73 -1.63
N ARG A 60 8.89 -1.51 -0.65
CA ARG A 60 9.86 -0.99 0.29
C ARG A 60 11.14 -0.68 -0.48
N ASP A 61 11.41 0.59 -0.73
CA ASP A 61 12.68 1.00 -1.32
C ASP A 61 13.78 0.49 -0.41
N GLY A 62 14.53 -0.49 -0.90
CA GLY A 62 15.72 -0.98 -0.23
C GLY A 62 16.73 0.15 -0.25
N ARG A 63 16.69 1.02 0.76
CA ARG A 63 17.68 2.06 1.12
C ARG A 63 18.84 2.11 0.12
N THR A 64 18.66 2.76 -1.03
CA THR A 64 19.80 3.19 -1.83
C THR A 64 20.31 4.42 -1.11
N GLY A 65 21.32 4.20 -0.28
CA GLY A 65 21.99 5.25 0.47
C GLY A 65 22.44 6.38 -0.46
N SER A 66 22.32 7.59 0.08
CA SER A 66 22.98 8.81 -0.36
C SER A 66 24.47 8.61 -0.63
#